data_AF-A0A0C3PBQ8-F1
#
_entry.id   AF-A0A0C3PBQ8-F1
#
_cell.length_a   1.000
_cell.length_b   1.000
_cell.length_c   1.000
_cell.angle_alpha   90.00
_cell.angle_beta   90.00
_cell.angle_gamma   90.00
#
_symmetry.space_group_name_H-M   'P 1'
#
loop_
_entity.id
_entity.type
_entity.pdbx_description
1 polymer ?
#
loop_
_entity_poly.entity_id
_entity_poly.type
_entity_poly.pdbx_seq_one_letter_code
_entity_poly.pdbx_strand_id
1 'polypeptide(L)'
;QQVIELKTEFHPCSNWPPLCQSFDEFQRCSMTFVPPMDDTPYQPFCGVGNFEFMEIVLEASLNWKQVDALLDLIGHVAKGATQVTLKNDIE
;
A
#
# COMPACT_ATOMS: atom_id res chain seq x y z
N GLN A 1 -40.54 11.66 12.27
CA GLN A 1 -39.23 11.15 11.84
C GLN A 1 -38.14 11.83 12.64
N GLN A 2 -37.26 11.11 13.31
CA GLN A 2 -36.11 11.71 14.00
C GLN A 2 -35.04 12.02 12.95
N VAL A 3 -34.62 13.27 12.85
CA VAL A 3 -33.54 13.69 11.94
C VAL A 3 -32.24 13.23 12.58
N ILE A 4 -31.58 12.25 11.97
CA ILE A 4 -30.26 11.80 12.39
C ILE A 4 -29.24 12.72 11.72
N GLU A 5 -28.50 13.48 12.53
CA GLU A 5 -27.35 14.27 12.10
C GLU A 5 -26.05 13.52 12.42
N LEU A 6 -25.16 13.47 11.43
CA LEU A 6 -23.82 12.88 11.52
C LEU A 6 -22.79 14.00 11.55
N LYS A 7 -21.85 13.91 12.49
CA LYS A 7 -20.72 14.83 12.60
C LYS A 7 -19.44 14.12 12.16
N THR A 8 -18.78 14.66 11.14
CA THR A 8 -17.47 14.22 10.68
C THR A 8 -16.41 15.16 11.24
N GLU A 9 -15.51 14.62 12.06
CA GLU A 9 -14.34 15.33 12.59
C GLU A 9 -13.13 15.01 11.72
N PHE A 10 -12.35 16.04 11.35
CA PHE A 10 -11.15 15.88 10.52
C PHE A 10 -9.88 15.90 11.37
N HIS A 11 -8.78 15.36 10.83
CA HIS A 11 -7.48 15.38 11.50
C HIS A 11 -7.01 16.84 11.72
N PRO A 12 -6.42 17.19 12.88
CA PRO A 12 -6.02 18.57 13.19
C PRO A 12 -5.13 19.24 12.14
N CYS A 13 -4.23 18.47 11.50
CA CYS A 13 -3.33 18.99 10.48
C CYS A 13 -4.01 19.33 9.15
N SER A 14 -5.29 18.97 8.97
CA SER A 14 -6.01 19.25 7.73
C SER A 14 -6.50 20.71 7.67
N ASN A 15 -6.73 21.37 8.81
CA ASN A 15 -7.41 22.67 8.94
C ASN A 15 -8.86 22.71 8.42
N TRP A 16 -9.53 21.56 8.35
CA TRP A 16 -10.94 21.50 7.92
C TRP A 16 -11.86 21.64 9.14
N PRO A 17 -12.91 22.48 9.06
CA PRO A 17 -13.89 22.54 10.13
C PRO A 17 -14.71 21.23 10.18
N PRO A 18 -15.24 20.86 11.35
CA PRO A 18 -16.12 19.69 11.46
C PRO A 18 -17.34 19.84 10.56
N LEU A 19 -17.73 18.76 9.88
CA LEU A 19 -18.85 18.73 8.95
C LEU A 19 -20.06 18.06 9.60
N CYS A 20 -21.17 18.79 9.75
CA CYS A 20 -22.46 18.21 10.16
C CYS A 20 -23.33 18.00 8.92
N GLN A 21 -23.87 16.80 8.76
CA GLN A 21 -24.65 16.41 7.59
C GLN A 21 -25.76 15.45 8.02
N SER A 22 -26.91 15.51 7.36
CA SER A 22 -28.02 14.61 7.67
C SER A 22 -27.72 13.18 7.19
N PHE A 23 -28.36 12.19 7.80
CA PHE A 23 -28.22 10.80 7.39
C PHE A 23 -28.59 10.56 5.92
N ASP A 24 -29.61 11.25 5.41
CA ASP A 24 -30.03 11.17 4.01
C ASP A 24 -28.97 11.75 3.04
N GLU A 25 -28.27 12.81 3.43
CA GLU A 25 -27.13 13.36 2.66
C GLU A 25 -25.94 12.40 2.67
N PHE A 26 -25.65 11.79 3.83
CA PHE A 26 -24.57 10.84 3.97
C PHE A 26 -24.78 9.57 3.13
N GLN A 27 -26.01 9.08 3.03
CA GLN A 27 -26.35 7.91 2.19
C GLN A 27 -26.26 8.19 0.68
N ARG A 28 -26.49 9.44 0.25
CA ARG A 28 -26.41 9.81 -1.18
C ARG A 28 -24.98 9.87 -1.71
N CYS A 29 -23.97 9.78 -0.85
CA CYS A 29 -22.57 9.57 -1.24
C CYS A 29 -22.26 8.11 -1.63
N SER A 30 -23.23 7.38 -2.20
CA SER A 30 -22.96 6.22 -3.05
C SER A 30 -22.71 6.68 -4.49
N MET A 31 -21.94 7.75 -4.67
CA MET A 31 -21.26 7.93 -5.95
C MET A 31 -20.47 6.66 -6.17
N THR A 32 -20.73 5.97 -7.28
CA THR A 32 -19.90 4.87 -7.74
C THR A 32 -18.47 5.37 -7.69
N PHE A 33 -17.73 4.99 -6.65
CA PHE A 33 -16.33 5.34 -6.53
C PHE A 33 -15.66 4.54 -7.63
N VAL A 34 -15.46 5.18 -8.77
CA VAL A 34 -14.55 4.70 -9.77
C VAL A 34 -13.20 5.19 -9.24
N PRO A 35 -12.37 4.31 -8.64
CA PRO A 35 -11.02 4.72 -8.31
C PRO A 35 -10.40 5.33 -9.58
N PRO A 36 -9.72 6.48 -9.47
CA PRO A 36 -8.96 6.98 -10.60
C PRO A 36 -8.11 5.84 -11.14
N MET A 37 -8.09 5.68 -12.46
CA MET A 37 -7.25 4.68 -13.11
C MET A 37 -5.82 4.99 -12.65
N ASP A 38 -5.27 4.10 -11.82
CA ASP A 38 -3.95 4.30 -11.27
C ASP A 38 -2.96 3.96 -12.38
N ASP A 39 -2.54 5.01 -13.10
CA ASP A 39 -1.52 4.90 -14.14
C ASP A 39 -0.17 4.44 -13.55
N THR A 40 -0.03 4.43 -12.21
CA THR A 40 1.18 4.05 -11.48
C THR A 40 0.86 3.25 -10.21
N PRO A 41 0.43 1.97 -10.32
CA PRO A 41 0.05 1.13 -9.17
C PRO A 41 1.19 0.89 -8.16
N TYR A 42 2.41 1.26 -8.54
CA TYR A 42 3.62 1.21 -7.73
C TYR A 42 3.86 2.46 -6.88
N GLN A 43 3.02 3.51 -6.89
CA GLN A 43 3.12 4.57 -5.86
C GLN A 43 2.57 4.04 -4.52
N PRO A 44 3.27 4.21 -3.38
CA PRO A 44 4.35 5.17 -3.08
C PRO A 44 5.78 4.67 -3.29
N PHE A 45 6.00 3.51 -3.91
CA PHE A 45 7.33 2.95 -4.11
C PHE A 45 8.11 3.72 -5.19
N CYS A 46 9.39 3.97 -4.93
CA CYS A 46 10.27 4.76 -5.82
C CYS A 46 10.47 4.15 -7.23
N GLY A 47 9.97 2.94 -7.50
CA GLY A 47 10.04 2.30 -8.80
C GLY A 47 9.47 0.88 -8.79
N VAL A 48 9.23 0.34 -10.00
CA VAL A 48 8.64 -1.00 -10.22
C VAL A 48 9.40 -2.10 -9.49
N GLY A 49 10.74 -2.08 -9.53
CA GLY A 49 11.54 -3.10 -8.84
C GLY A 49 11.38 -3.11 -7.32
N ASN A 50 11.15 -1.95 -6.68
CA ASN A 50 10.89 -1.89 -5.24
C ASN A 50 9.48 -2.41 -4.90
N PHE A 51 8.52 -2.17 -5.79
CA PHE A 51 7.16 -2.69 -5.67
C PHE A 51 7.16 -4.22 -5.78
N GLU A 52 7.72 -4.78 -6.85
CA GLU A 52 7.83 -6.24 -7.06
C GLU A 52 8.58 -6.91 -5.90
N PHE A 53 9.68 -6.30 -5.42
CA PHE A 53 10.40 -6.82 -4.26
C PHE A 53 9.53 -6.82 -2.99
N MET A 54 8.71 -5.79 -2.77
CA MET A 54 7.78 -5.77 -1.64
C MET A 54 6.65 -6.77 -1.76
N GLU A 55 6.12 -7.03 -2.95
CA GLU A 55 5.13 -8.08 -3.15
C GLU A 55 5.68 -9.44 -2.69
N ILE A 56 6.91 -9.78 -3.08
CA ILE A 56 7.59 -11.02 -2.65
C ILE A 56 7.80 -11.05 -1.14
N VAL A 57 8.29 -9.96 -0.55
CA VAL A 57 8.52 -9.85 0.91
C VAL A 57 7.22 -10.06 1.68
N LEU A 58 6.13 -9.47 1.22
CA LEU A 58 4.81 -9.58 1.82
C LEU A 58 4.25 -11.00 1.68
N GLU A 59 4.28 -11.57 0.48
CA GLU A 59 3.79 -12.93 0.21
C GLU A 59 4.54 -13.98 1.01
N ALA A 60 5.86 -13.86 1.13
CA ALA A 60 6.70 -14.74 1.93
C ALA A 60 6.70 -14.41 3.44
N SER A 61 5.97 -13.36 3.87
CA SER A 61 5.91 -12.90 5.27
C SER A 61 7.28 -12.70 5.92
N LEU A 62 8.23 -12.14 5.16
CA LEU A 62 9.59 -11.94 5.66
C LEU A 62 9.63 -10.84 6.72
N ASN A 63 10.41 -11.06 7.78
CA ASN A 63 10.69 -10.03 8.77
C ASN A 63 11.87 -9.14 8.33
N TRP A 64 12.01 -7.98 8.98
CA TRP A 64 13.05 -6.99 8.67
C TRP A 64 14.47 -7.56 8.56
N LYS A 65 14.88 -8.49 9.45
CA LYS A 65 16.21 -9.09 9.40
C LYS A 65 16.41 -9.96 8.16
N GLN A 66 15.36 -10.66 7.73
CA GLN A 66 15.40 -11.48 6.52
C GLN A 66 15.44 -10.60 5.26
N VAL A 67 14.71 -9.47 5.28
CA VAL A 67 14.73 -8.49 4.19
C VAL A 67 16.13 -7.88 4.04
N ASP A 68 16.76 -7.44 5.14
CA ASP A 68 18.12 -6.88 5.11
C ASP A 68 19.13 -7.88 4.53
N ALA A 69 19.10 -9.12 5.02
CA ALA A 69 19.98 -10.18 4.52
C ALA A 69 19.78 -10.49 3.03
N LEU A 70 18.54 -10.42 2.55
CA LEU A 70 18.21 -10.63 1.14
C LEU A 70 18.71 -9.47 0.26
N LEU A 71 18.54 -8.23 0.70
CA LEU A 71 19.07 -7.06 0.00
C LEU A 71 20.60 -7.11 -0.10
N ASP A 72 21.29 -7.49 0.98
CA ASP A 72 22.74 -7.68 0.98
C ASP A 72 23.17 -8.77 -0.02
N LEU A 73 22.45 -9.90 -0.05
CA LEU A 73 22.71 -10.98 -1.01
C LEU A 73 22.53 -10.51 -2.46
N ILE A 74 21.45 -9.80 -2.77
CA ILE A 74 21.21 -9.21 -4.10
C ILE A 74 22.35 -8.26 -4.46
N GLY A 75 22.79 -7.43 -3.52
CA GLY A 75 23.94 -6.54 -3.71
C GLY A 75 25.24 -7.29 -4.02
N HIS A 76 25.50 -8.41 -3.37
CA HIS A 76 26.66 -9.27 -3.68
C HIS A 76 26.54 -9.91 -5.07
N VAL A 77 25.35 -10.38 -5.46
CA VAL A 77 25.10 -10.95 -6.78
C VAL A 77 25.28 -9.91 -7.88
N ALA A 78 24.72 -8.70 -7.71
CA ALA A 78 24.84 -7.61 -8.68
C ALA A 78 26.29 -7.14 -8.87
N LYS A 79 27.12 -7.24 -7.83
CA LYS A 79 28.58 -6.96 -7.89
C LYS A 79 29.39 -8.12 -8.48
N GLY A 80 28.77 -9.26 -8.78
CA GLY A 80 29.47 -10.48 -9.23
C GLY A 80 30.30 -11.17 -8.15
N ALA A 81 30.08 -10.84 -6.87
CA ALA A 81 30.83 -11.40 -5.75
C ALA A 81 30.31 -12.78 -5.31
N THR A 82 29.08 -13.14 -5.67
CA THR A 82 28.47 -14.44 -5.37
C THR A 82 27.46 -14.83 -6.43
N GLN A 83 27.07 -16.11 -6.46
CA GLN A 83 26.02 -16.65 -7.31
C GLN A 83 25.08 -17.53 -6.48
N VAL A 84 23.77 -17.32 -6.62
CA VAL A 84 22.74 -18.19 -6.04
C VAL A 84 22.37 -19.26 -7.07
N THR A 85 22.57 -20.54 -6.73
CA THR A 85 22.34 -21.68 -7.65
C THR A 85 21.11 -22.50 -7.29
N LEU A 86 20.43 -22.17 -6.19
CA LEU A 86 19.19 -22.82 -5.76
C LEU A 86 18.09 -22.59 -6.81
N LYS A 87 17.37 -23.65 -7.13
CA LYS A 87 16.19 -23.63 -7.99
C LYS A 87 14.98 -23.99 -7.16
N ASN A 88 13.82 -23.48 -7.57
CA ASN A 88 12.56 -23.91 -7.00
C ASN A 88 12.16 -25.24 -7.67
N ASP A 89 12.19 -26.34 -6.91
CA ASP A 89 11.90 -27.69 -7.42
C ASP A 89 10.39 -28.02 -7.37
N ILE A 90 9.52 -27.05 -7.61
CA ILE A 90 8.08 -27.30 -7.73
C ILE A 90 7.80 -27.80 -9.15
N GLU A 91 7.59 -29.11 -9.27
CA GLU A 91 6.90 -29.76 -10.41
C GLU A 91 5.40 -29.44 -10.40
#